data_AF-A0A271VR24-F1
#
_entry.id   AF-A0A271VR24-F1
#
_cell.length_a   1.000
_cell.length_b   1.000
_cell.length_c   1.000
_cell.angle_alpha   90.00
_cell.angle_beta   90.00
_cell.angle_gamma   90.00
#
_symmetry.space_group_name_H-M   'P 1'
#
loop_
_entity.id
_entity.type
_entity.pdbx_description
1 polymer ?
#
loop_
_entity_poly.entity_id
_entity_poly.type
_entity_poly.pdbx_seq_one_letter_code
_entity_poly.pdbx_strand_id
1 'polypeptide(L)'
;MSKHLYQHIEILWNYLQLHQQPKPADVILVLGSNDLRVAEHAAKLYHQGLAPRVLFSGGLGRFTQGVFEQTEAETFAAIAKEAGVPEEALLLETQSTNSGENMLFSHQVLTQQAHPAQRILLLQKPYMERRAYATFLQQWPESVESVQVTSPSGGFFDYLTSELTSDFVLNAMLGDFERIRDYPDLGFQIKQPIPEPVTLAYQTLLPFKFTP
;
A
#
# COMPACT_ATOMS: atom_id res chain seq x y z
N MET A 1 -21.77 -24.74 0.62
CA MET A 1 -20.88 -24.08 -0.36
C MET A 1 -20.47 -22.67 0.06
N SER A 2 -21.38 -21.77 0.45
CA SER A 2 -21.04 -20.37 0.83
C SER A 2 -20.15 -20.21 2.07
N LYS A 3 -20.33 -21.04 3.12
CA LYS A 3 -19.49 -20.98 4.35
C LYS A 3 -18.00 -21.26 4.09
N HIS A 4 -17.66 -22.04 3.07
CA HIS A 4 -16.26 -22.36 2.76
C HIS A 4 -15.58 -21.24 1.97
N LEU A 5 -16.31 -20.55 1.08
CA LEU A 5 -15.74 -19.48 0.27
C LEU A 5 -15.29 -18.27 1.10
N TYR A 6 -16.14 -17.87 2.07
CA TYR A 6 -15.83 -16.79 3.02
C TYR A 6 -14.51 -17.03 3.77
N GLN A 7 -14.31 -18.26 4.27
CA GLN A 7 -13.10 -18.63 4.99
C GLN A 7 -11.84 -18.49 4.12
N HIS A 8 -11.92 -18.85 2.84
CA HIS A 8 -10.80 -18.67 1.92
C HIS A 8 -10.51 -17.19 1.63
N ILE A 9 -11.55 -16.34 1.51
CA ILE A 9 -11.37 -14.88 1.38
C ILE A 9 -10.64 -14.32 2.59
N GLU A 10 -11.08 -14.67 3.81
CA GLU A 10 -10.44 -14.19 5.04
C GLU A 10 -9.01 -14.70 5.19
N ILE A 11 -8.74 -15.98 4.88
CA ILE A 11 -7.39 -16.54 4.92
C ILE A 11 -6.46 -15.74 4.01
N LEU A 12 -6.91 -15.43 2.78
CA LEU A 12 -6.11 -14.66 1.84
C LEU A 12 -5.98 -13.20 2.27
N TRP A 13 -7.07 -12.56 2.72
CA TRP A 13 -7.09 -11.18 3.23
C TRP A 13 -6.10 -10.97 4.38
N ASN A 14 -6.14 -11.87 5.36
CA ASN A 14 -5.26 -11.84 6.52
C ASN A 14 -3.81 -12.14 6.13
N TYR A 15 -3.58 -13.04 5.17
CA TYR A 15 -2.24 -13.28 4.65
C TYR A 15 -1.64 -12.03 4.00
N LEU A 16 -2.41 -11.28 3.20
CA LEU A 16 -1.91 -10.10 2.50
C LEU A 16 -1.53 -8.94 3.45
N GLN A 17 -2.04 -8.97 4.68
CA GLN A 17 -1.66 -8.06 5.76
C GLN A 17 -0.49 -8.61 6.57
N LEU A 18 0.33 -7.70 7.09
CA LEU A 18 1.43 -8.02 8.00
C LEU A 18 1.07 -7.77 9.46
N HIS A 19 -0.02 -7.05 9.74
CA HIS A 19 -0.54 -6.78 11.09
C HIS A 19 0.52 -6.22 12.04
N GLN A 20 1.48 -5.46 11.49
CA GLN A 20 2.51 -4.81 12.29
C GLN A 20 1.86 -3.70 13.12
N GLN A 21 2.39 -3.50 14.33
CA GLN A 21 1.99 -2.39 15.19
C GLN A 21 2.91 -1.20 14.89
N PRO A 22 2.39 -0.10 14.32
CA PRO A 22 3.20 1.05 13.97
C PRO A 22 3.90 1.64 15.20
N LYS A 23 5.20 1.91 15.04
CA LYS A 23 6.03 2.62 16.02
C LYS A 23 6.49 3.95 15.41
N PRO A 24 7.01 4.89 16.23
CA PRO A 24 7.58 6.12 15.72
C PRO A 24 8.61 5.90 14.61
N ALA A 25 8.51 6.71 13.58
CA ALA A 25 9.29 6.69 12.35
C ALA A 25 9.74 8.13 12.00
N ASP A 26 10.66 8.25 11.04
CA ASP A 26 11.11 9.54 10.53
C ASP A 26 10.15 10.08 9.46
N VAL A 27 9.49 9.17 8.72
CA VAL A 27 8.50 9.50 7.68
C VAL A 27 7.41 8.43 7.58
N ILE A 28 6.18 8.88 7.32
CA ILE A 28 5.10 8.04 6.81
C ILE A 28 5.16 8.10 5.29
N LEU A 29 5.53 7.01 4.63
CA LEU A 29 5.55 6.89 3.18
C LEU A 29 4.26 6.24 2.69
N VAL A 30 3.39 7.04 2.09
CA VAL A 30 2.10 6.63 1.56
C VAL A 30 2.23 6.35 0.06
N LEU A 31 1.96 5.10 -0.31
CA LEU A 31 2.03 4.66 -1.69
C LEU A 31 0.67 4.88 -2.37
N GLY A 32 0.69 5.57 -3.51
CA GLY A 32 -0.46 5.92 -4.33
C GLY A 32 -1.36 4.72 -4.61
N SER A 33 -2.66 4.97 -4.55
CA SER A 33 -3.67 3.95 -4.79
C SER A 33 -5.03 4.55 -5.11
N ASN A 34 -5.97 3.67 -5.38
CA ASN A 34 -7.36 3.99 -5.64
C ASN A 34 -8.24 4.24 -4.41
N ASP A 35 -7.67 4.13 -3.20
CA ASP A 35 -8.43 4.22 -1.96
C ASP A 35 -8.01 5.45 -1.17
N LEU A 36 -8.83 6.48 -1.23
CA LEU A 36 -8.60 7.77 -0.56
C LEU A 36 -8.51 7.62 0.97
N ARG A 37 -9.09 6.56 1.54
CA ARG A 37 -9.03 6.29 3.00
C ARG A 37 -7.60 6.02 3.48
N VAL A 38 -6.68 5.66 2.57
CA VAL A 38 -5.25 5.53 2.90
C VAL A 38 -4.66 6.90 3.27
N ALA A 39 -5.03 7.98 2.57
CA ALA A 39 -4.59 9.33 2.90
C ALA A 39 -5.16 9.83 4.24
N GLU A 40 -6.44 9.56 4.50
CA GLU A 40 -7.07 9.85 5.79
C GLU A 40 -6.38 9.11 6.95
N HIS A 41 -6.00 7.85 6.72
CA HIS A 41 -5.27 7.07 7.71
C HIS A 41 -3.86 7.62 7.94
N ALA A 42 -3.17 8.08 6.89
CA ALA A 42 -1.89 8.77 7.03
C ALA A 42 -2.00 10.02 7.92
N ALA A 43 -3.03 10.83 7.71
CA ALA A 43 -3.30 12.01 8.54
C ALA A 43 -3.55 11.63 10.01
N LYS A 44 -4.30 10.55 10.27
CA LYS A 44 -4.50 10.04 11.65
C LYS A 44 -3.18 9.65 12.31
N LEU A 45 -2.31 8.93 11.60
CA LEU A 45 -1.01 8.51 12.13
C LEU A 45 -0.06 9.69 12.36
N TYR A 46 -0.12 10.72 11.50
CA TYR A 46 0.59 11.97 11.70
C TYR A 46 0.12 12.69 12.97
N HIS A 47 -1.19 12.83 13.18
CA HIS A 47 -1.75 13.46 14.39
C HIS A 47 -1.48 12.66 15.67
N GLN A 48 -1.24 11.35 15.56
CA GLN A 48 -0.75 10.51 16.66
C GLN A 48 0.74 10.70 16.95
N GLY A 49 1.45 11.51 16.16
CA GLY A 49 2.87 11.79 16.33
C GLY A 49 3.79 10.66 15.87
N LEU A 50 3.31 9.76 14.99
CA LEU A 50 4.14 8.63 14.55
C LEU A 50 5.27 9.03 13.62
N ALA A 51 5.14 10.13 12.87
CA ALA A 51 6.27 10.73 12.16
C ALA A 51 6.05 12.23 12.00
N PRO A 52 7.12 13.02 11.92
CA PRO A 52 7.02 14.47 11.68
C PRO A 52 6.70 14.83 10.23
N ARG A 53 6.76 13.88 9.29
CA ARG A 53 6.56 14.09 7.85
C ARG A 53 5.71 12.98 7.24
N VAL A 54 4.94 13.34 6.21
CA VAL A 54 4.19 12.40 5.37
C VAL A 54 4.60 12.61 3.92
N LEU A 55 5.11 11.57 3.28
CA LEU A 55 5.47 11.55 1.87
C LEU A 55 4.42 10.77 1.10
N PHE A 56 3.75 11.42 0.14
CA PHE A 56 2.85 10.76 -0.80
C PHE A 56 3.58 10.48 -2.12
N SER A 57 3.53 9.24 -2.60
CA SER A 57 4.24 8.78 -3.80
C SER A 57 3.31 8.09 -4.77
N GLY A 58 3.09 8.69 -5.94
CA GLY A 58 2.21 8.18 -6.98
C GLY A 58 1.95 9.23 -8.06
N GLY A 59 2.23 8.89 -9.31
CA GLY A 59 2.00 9.75 -10.47
C GLY A 59 0.56 9.73 -11.00
N LEU A 60 0.42 9.87 -12.32
CA LEU A 60 -0.89 9.81 -12.98
C LEU A 60 -1.39 8.35 -12.99
N GLY A 61 -2.24 8.02 -12.01
CA GLY A 61 -2.80 6.68 -11.85
C GLY A 61 -4.10 6.44 -12.62
N ARG A 62 -4.69 5.27 -12.36
CA ARG A 62 -5.98 4.83 -12.96
C ARG A 62 -7.15 5.78 -12.67
N PHE A 63 -7.03 6.59 -11.60
CA PHE A 63 -8.04 7.57 -11.18
C PHE A 63 -7.89 8.90 -11.87
N THR A 64 -6.72 9.20 -12.44
CA THR A 64 -6.40 10.54 -12.93
C THR A 64 -6.12 10.56 -14.43
N GLN A 65 -5.83 9.41 -15.05
CA GLN A 65 -5.74 9.28 -16.50
C GLN A 65 -7.03 9.73 -17.21
N GLY A 66 -6.94 10.88 -17.91
CA GLY A 66 -7.96 11.38 -18.82
C GLY A 66 -9.16 12.07 -18.18
N VAL A 67 -9.20 12.18 -16.84
CA VAL A 67 -10.34 12.76 -16.10
C VAL A 67 -9.92 13.84 -15.10
N PHE A 68 -8.73 13.73 -14.47
CA PHE A 68 -8.23 14.71 -13.50
C PHE A 68 -6.84 15.21 -13.91
N GLU A 69 -6.55 16.49 -13.67
CA GLU A 69 -5.22 17.07 -13.94
C GLU A 69 -4.16 16.69 -12.89
N GLN A 70 -4.59 16.15 -11.74
CA GLN A 70 -3.76 15.90 -10.56
C GLN A 70 -3.24 14.46 -10.52
N THR A 71 -2.12 14.24 -9.85
CA THR A 71 -1.55 12.91 -9.56
C THR A 71 -2.18 12.28 -8.32
N GLU A 72 -1.95 10.97 -8.12
CA GLU A 72 -2.38 10.27 -6.91
C GLU A 72 -1.77 10.92 -5.65
N ALA A 73 -0.50 11.31 -5.71
CA ALA A 73 0.20 11.97 -4.60
C ALA A 73 -0.41 13.35 -4.26
N GLU A 74 -0.72 14.18 -5.26
CA GLU A 74 -1.37 15.48 -5.04
C GLU A 74 -2.77 15.32 -4.45
N THR A 75 -3.55 14.36 -4.96
CA THR A 75 -4.90 14.06 -4.45
C THR A 75 -4.84 13.65 -2.98
N PHE A 76 -3.91 12.76 -2.62
CA PHE A 76 -3.76 12.30 -1.24
C PHE A 76 -3.26 13.42 -0.31
N ALA A 77 -2.35 14.26 -0.78
CA ALA A 77 -1.91 15.42 -0.01
C ALA A 77 -3.04 16.42 0.23
N ALA A 78 -3.91 16.68 -0.75
CA ALA A 78 -5.08 17.54 -0.54
C ALA A 78 -5.98 17.02 0.59
N ILE A 79 -6.27 15.72 0.60
CA ILE A 79 -7.04 15.07 1.68
C ILE A 79 -6.33 15.20 3.03
N ALA A 80 -5.01 15.00 3.08
CA ALA A 80 -4.25 15.17 4.32
C ALA A 80 -4.26 16.62 4.83
N LYS A 81 -4.17 17.61 3.93
CA LYS A 81 -4.29 19.04 4.26
C LYS A 81 -5.68 19.36 4.82
N GLU A 82 -6.74 18.85 4.19
CA GLU A 82 -8.12 18.99 4.68
C GLU A 82 -8.32 18.35 6.05
N ALA A 83 -7.62 17.24 6.32
CA ALA A 83 -7.57 16.58 7.62
C ALA A 83 -6.65 17.30 8.64
N GLY A 84 -6.08 18.46 8.30
CA GLY A 84 -5.30 19.31 9.20
C GLY A 84 -3.80 18.99 9.30
N VAL A 85 -3.24 18.19 8.38
CA VAL A 85 -1.79 18.02 8.27
C VAL A 85 -1.20 19.29 7.63
N PRO A 86 -0.24 19.97 8.27
CA PRO A 86 0.29 21.22 7.75
C PRO A 86 1.15 20.99 6.50
N GLU A 87 1.17 21.98 5.59
CA GLU A 87 1.83 21.86 4.30
C GLU A 87 3.33 21.57 4.41
N GLU A 88 4.00 22.16 5.39
CA GLU A 88 5.42 21.92 5.66
C GLU A 88 5.71 20.48 6.11
N ALA A 89 4.71 19.73 6.58
CA ALA A 89 4.89 18.31 6.91
C ALA A 89 4.74 17.39 5.70
N LEU A 90 4.23 17.89 4.57
CA LEU A 90 3.91 17.09 3.39
C LEU A 90 5.03 17.13 2.36
N LEU A 91 5.36 15.96 1.85
CA LEU A 91 6.28 15.75 0.75
C LEU A 91 5.54 15.03 -0.38
N LEU A 92 5.90 15.34 -1.63
CA LEU A 92 5.25 14.79 -2.81
C LEU A 92 6.25 14.17 -3.78
N GLU A 93 5.92 12.98 -4.26
CA GLU A 93 6.56 12.32 -5.39
C GLU A 93 5.46 11.97 -6.41
N THR A 94 5.52 12.57 -7.61
CA THR A 94 4.41 12.61 -8.58
C THR A 94 4.71 11.92 -9.92
N GLN A 95 5.80 11.16 -10.00
CA GLN A 95 6.31 10.59 -11.25
C GLN A 95 6.17 9.08 -11.33
N SER A 96 6.08 8.39 -10.19
CA SER A 96 6.02 6.94 -10.14
C SER A 96 4.77 6.35 -10.80
N THR A 97 4.97 5.26 -11.52
CA THR A 97 3.92 4.53 -12.26
C THR A 97 3.74 3.09 -11.77
N ASN A 98 4.62 2.63 -10.87
CA ASN A 98 4.60 1.29 -10.31
C ASN A 98 5.25 1.26 -8.92
N SER A 99 5.02 0.18 -8.17
CA SER A 99 5.47 0.07 -6.78
C SER A 99 6.99 0.12 -6.60
N GLY A 100 7.78 -0.25 -7.61
CA GLY A 100 9.23 -0.15 -7.56
C GLY A 100 9.70 1.30 -7.69
N GLU A 101 9.17 2.02 -8.67
CA GLU A 101 9.38 3.45 -8.85
C GLU A 101 8.95 4.24 -7.62
N ASN A 102 7.84 3.88 -6.95
CA ASN A 102 7.45 4.53 -5.70
C ASN A 102 8.60 4.49 -4.68
N MET A 103 9.33 3.37 -4.55
CA MET A 103 10.45 3.27 -3.61
C MET A 103 11.63 4.14 -4.03
N LEU A 104 12.03 4.02 -5.30
CA LEU A 104 13.19 4.73 -5.84
C LEU A 104 12.99 6.24 -5.81
N PHE A 105 11.84 6.72 -6.30
CA PHE A 105 11.56 8.14 -6.40
C PHE A 105 11.25 8.76 -5.04
N SER A 106 10.63 8.01 -4.12
CA SER A 106 10.47 8.47 -2.73
C SER A 106 11.80 8.69 -2.04
N HIS A 107 12.75 7.76 -2.20
CA HIS A 107 14.12 7.91 -1.68
C HIS A 107 14.81 9.15 -2.25
N GLN A 108 14.65 9.40 -3.56
CA GLN A 108 15.18 10.60 -4.22
C GLN A 108 14.59 11.88 -3.64
N VAL A 109 13.27 11.95 -3.44
CA VAL A 109 12.61 13.13 -2.83
C VAL A 109 13.12 13.39 -1.42
N LEU A 110 13.21 12.36 -0.58
CA LEU A 110 13.74 12.49 0.78
C LEU A 110 15.18 13.00 0.80
N THR A 111 16.02 12.49 -0.11
CA THR A 111 17.43 12.89 -0.20
C THR A 111 17.58 14.33 -0.70
N GLN A 112 16.87 14.68 -1.78
CA GLN A 112 16.95 16.01 -2.39
C GLN A 112 16.43 17.13 -1.48
N GLN A 113 15.42 16.82 -0.64
CA GLN A 113 14.87 17.78 0.31
C GLN A 113 15.58 17.76 1.68
N ALA A 114 16.74 17.10 1.79
CA ALA A 114 17.51 16.99 3.03
C ALA A 114 16.70 16.40 4.21
N HIS A 115 15.86 15.41 3.92
CA HIS A 115 15.06 14.64 4.87
C HIS A 115 15.37 13.13 4.78
N PRO A 116 16.63 12.70 4.88
CA PRO A 116 16.95 11.27 4.87
C PRO A 116 16.23 10.56 6.03
N ALA A 117 15.64 9.40 5.74
CA ALA A 117 14.88 8.62 6.71
C ALA A 117 15.55 7.27 6.97
N GLN A 118 15.67 6.88 8.24
CA GLN A 118 16.20 5.59 8.67
C GLN A 118 15.12 4.70 9.29
N ARG A 119 14.00 5.29 9.72
CA ARG A 119 12.83 4.58 10.21
C ARG A 119 11.65 4.97 9.34
N ILE A 120 11.11 4.02 8.59
CA ILE A 120 10.07 4.28 7.58
C ILE A 120 8.81 3.51 7.94
N LEU A 121 7.68 4.22 7.97
CA LEU A 121 6.35 3.62 8.08
C LEU A 121 5.66 3.67 6.71
N LEU A 122 5.58 2.52 6.04
CA LEU A 122 4.86 2.37 4.78
C LEU A 122 3.36 2.35 5.02
N LEU A 123 2.62 3.01 4.14
CA LEU A 123 1.17 3.01 4.13
C LEU A 123 0.64 2.61 2.76
N GLN A 124 -0.27 1.63 2.76
CA GLN A 124 -0.91 1.15 1.55
C GLN A 124 -2.28 0.53 1.90
N LYS A 125 -3.07 0.12 0.91
CA LYS A 125 -4.31 -0.64 1.10
C LYS A 125 -4.06 -1.95 1.86
N PRO A 126 -5.05 -2.48 2.60
CA PRO A 126 -4.86 -3.66 3.44
C PRO A 126 -4.32 -4.88 2.69
N TYR A 127 -4.89 -5.16 1.51
CA TYR A 127 -4.47 -6.30 0.69
C TYR A 127 -3.13 -6.12 -0.05
N MET A 128 -2.40 -5.04 0.21
CA MET A 128 -1.13 -4.69 -0.43
C MET A 128 0.01 -4.47 0.57
N GLU A 129 -0.23 -4.58 1.89
CA GLU A 129 0.82 -4.37 2.91
C GLU A 129 2.05 -5.26 2.67
N ARG A 130 1.82 -6.57 2.50
CA ARG A 130 2.90 -7.55 2.31
C ARG A 130 3.70 -7.26 1.05
N ARG A 131 3.04 -6.87 -0.04
CA ARG A 131 3.73 -6.51 -1.28
C ARG A 131 4.53 -5.23 -1.13
N ALA A 132 3.95 -4.19 -0.52
CA ALA A 132 4.66 -2.93 -0.26
C ALA A 132 5.93 -3.17 0.54
N TYR A 133 5.83 -3.96 1.62
CA TYR A 133 6.98 -4.35 2.44
C TYR A 133 8.04 -5.15 1.67
N ALA A 134 7.61 -6.17 0.90
CA ALA A 134 8.52 -7.00 0.12
C ALA A 134 9.21 -6.23 -1.02
N THR A 135 8.49 -5.30 -1.66
CA THR A 135 9.05 -4.38 -2.66
C THR A 135 10.05 -3.41 -2.03
N PHE A 136 9.72 -2.81 -0.89
CA PHE A 136 10.64 -1.92 -0.18
C PHE A 136 11.96 -2.61 0.13
N LEU A 137 11.93 -3.79 0.74
CA LEU A 137 13.14 -4.52 1.11
C LEU A 137 14.01 -4.93 -0.09
N GLN A 138 13.42 -5.01 -1.28
CA GLN A 138 14.13 -5.35 -2.50
C GLN A 138 14.66 -4.13 -3.26
N GLN A 139 13.91 -3.03 -3.27
CA GLN A 139 14.13 -1.91 -4.20
C GLN A 139 14.50 -0.59 -3.53
N TRP A 140 14.37 -0.46 -2.22
CA TRP A 140 14.84 0.74 -1.53
C TRP A 140 16.38 0.84 -1.65
N PRO A 141 16.95 1.96 -2.15
CA PRO A 141 18.37 2.01 -2.54
C PRO A 141 19.39 1.87 -1.40
N GLU A 142 19.00 2.16 -0.18
CA GLU A 142 19.90 2.26 0.97
C GLU A 142 19.44 1.38 2.13
N SER A 143 20.36 1.04 3.04
CA SER A 143 19.94 0.38 4.28
C SER A 143 19.25 1.38 5.20
N VAL A 144 18.21 0.92 5.89
CA VAL A 144 17.46 1.69 6.90
C VAL A 144 17.48 0.93 8.22
N GLU A 145 17.42 1.65 9.34
CA GLU A 145 17.32 1.06 10.68
C GLU A 145 16.06 0.19 10.83
N SER A 146 14.92 0.67 10.33
CA SER A 146 13.69 -0.11 10.34
C SER A 146 12.71 0.30 9.24
N VAL A 147 11.95 -0.69 8.76
CA VAL A 147 10.78 -0.47 7.93
C VAL A 147 9.60 -1.23 8.53
N GLN A 148 8.46 -0.55 8.57
CA GLN A 148 7.19 -1.09 9.02
C GLN A 148 6.13 -0.80 7.96
N VAL A 149 5.02 -1.51 7.98
CA VAL A 149 3.88 -1.26 7.09
C VAL A 149 2.58 -1.37 7.86
N THR A 150 1.63 -0.51 7.51
CA THR A 150 0.26 -0.57 8.01
C THR A 150 -0.72 -0.05 6.97
N SER A 151 -2.01 -0.18 7.27
CA SER A 151 -3.12 0.18 6.42
C SER A 151 -4.35 0.52 7.27
N PRO A 152 -5.40 1.12 6.68
CA PRO A 152 -6.68 1.25 7.37
C PRO A 152 -7.17 -0.12 7.86
N SER A 153 -7.39 -0.27 9.17
CA SER A 153 -7.80 -1.55 9.77
C SER A 153 -9.20 -1.99 9.32
N GLY A 154 -9.40 -3.29 9.10
CA GLY A 154 -10.73 -3.86 8.90
C GLY A 154 -10.72 -5.28 8.33
N GLY A 155 -11.84 -5.99 8.47
CA GLY A 155 -12.08 -7.23 7.72
C GLY A 155 -12.37 -6.95 6.25
N PHE A 156 -12.34 -8.00 5.42
CA PHE A 156 -12.64 -7.89 3.99
C PHE A 156 -13.99 -7.20 3.73
N PHE A 157 -15.03 -7.56 4.48
CA PHE A 157 -16.38 -7.03 4.30
C PHE A 157 -16.51 -5.58 4.76
N ASP A 158 -15.80 -5.19 5.82
CA ASP A 158 -15.77 -3.80 6.32
C ASP A 158 -15.04 -2.87 5.34
N TYR A 159 -14.15 -3.43 4.51
CA TYR A 159 -13.39 -2.68 3.53
C TYR A 159 -14.22 -2.28 2.30
N LEU A 160 -15.29 -3.01 2.00
CA LEU A 160 -16.09 -2.83 0.78
C LEU A 160 -16.89 -1.53 0.80
N THR A 161 -17.06 -0.94 -0.39
CA THR A 161 -17.91 0.22 -0.62
C THR A 161 -18.73 0.03 -1.90
N SER A 162 -19.58 1.00 -2.26
CA SER A 162 -20.26 1.00 -3.56
C SER A 162 -19.29 1.04 -4.74
N GLU A 163 -18.08 1.60 -4.55
CA GLU A 163 -17.04 1.70 -5.57
C GLU A 163 -16.04 0.53 -5.49
N LEU A 164 -15.70 0.11 -4.26
CA LEU A 164 -14.83 -1.02 -3.97
C LEU A 164 -15.68 -2.26 -3.71
N THR A 165 -16.31 -2.74 -4.78
CA THR A 165 -17.20 -3.91 -4.73
C THR A 165 -16.45 -5.20 -4.38
N SER A 166 -17.16 -6.22 -3.92
CA SER A 166 -16.58 -7.53 -3.60
C SER A 166 -15.76 -8.12 -4.75
N ASP A 167 -16.29 -8.04 -5.97
CA ASP A 167 -15.65 -8.62 -7.16
C ASP A 167 -14.38 -7.85 -7.53
N PHE A 168 -14.44 -6.52 -7.44
CA PHE A 168 -13.28 -5.66 -7.67
C PHE A 168 -12.15 -5.97 -6.67
N VAL A 169 -12.47 -5.98 -5.37
CA VAL A 169 -11.48 -6.18 -4.29
C VAL A 169 -10.95 -7.61 -4.33
N LEU A 170 -11.81 -8.62 -4.54
CA LEU A 170 -11.37 -10.01 -4.68
C LEU A 170 -10.40 -10.17 -5.86
N ASN A 171 -10.73 -9.60 -7.02
CA ASN A 171 -9.84 -9.66 -8.18
C ASN A 171 -8.50 -8.96 -7.91
N ALA A 172 -8.52 -7.80 -7.26
CA ALA A 172 -7.32 -7.08 -6.87
C ALA A 172 -6.45 -7.90 -5.90
N MET A 173 -7.06 -8.52 -4.88
CA MET A 173 -6.36 -9.40 -3.92
C MET A 173 -5.68 -10.59 -4.61
N LEU A 174 -6.39 -11.27 -5.52
CA LEU A 174 -5.85 -12.43 -6.24
C LEU A 174 -4.67 -12.00 -7.13
N GLY A 175 -4.80 -10.86 -7.81
CA GLY A 175 -3.69 -10.29 -8.57
C GLY A 175 -2.52 -9.86 -7.70
N ASP A 176 -2.76 -9.34 -6.49
CA ASP A 176 -1.68 -8.97 -5.56
C ASP A 176 -0.93 -10.19 -5.04
N PHE A 177 -1.66 -11.25 -4.70
CA PHE A 177 -1.10 -12.53 -4.29
C PHE A 177 -0.21 -13.15 -5.37
N GLU A 178 -0.65 -13.16 -6.63
CA GLU A 178 0.18 -13.64 -7.76
C GLU A 178 1.49 -12.86 -7.85
N ARG A 179 1.45 -11.53 -7.70
CA ARG A 179 2.67 -10.72 -7.71
C ARG A 179 3.59 -11.06 -6.53
N ILE A 180 3.04 -11.27 -5.33
CA ILE A 180 3.84 -11.71 -4.17
C ILE A 180 4.51 -13.06 -4.42
N ARG A 181 3.82 -13.97 -5.13
CA ARG A 181 4.34 -15.30 -5.51
C ARG A 181 5.42 -15.21 -6.59
N ASP A 182 5.19 -14.42 -7.64
CA ASP A 182 5.93 -14.51 -8.90
C ASP A 182 7.00 -13.43 -9.06
N TYR A 183 6.81 -12.23 -8.50
CA TYR A 183 7.75 -11.11 -8.68
C TYR A 183 9.11 -11.27 -7.99
N PRO A 184 9.29 -12.10 -6.95
CA PRO A 184 10.62 -12.40 -6.45
C PRO A 184 11.56 -12.99 -7.52
N ASP A 185 11.05 -13.84 -8.40
CA ASP A 185 11.84 -14.43 -9.49
C ASP A 185 12.22 -13.41 -10.57
N LEU A 186 11.51 -12.28 -10.63
CA LEU A 186 11.80 -11.14 -11.51
C LEU A 186 12.70 -10.09 -10.84
N GLY A 187 13.07 -10.27 -9.57
CA GLY A 187 13.90 -9.33 -8.81
C GLY A 187 13.16 -8.08 -8.31
N PHE A 188 11.82 -8.04 -8.38
CA PHE A 188 11.05 -6.86 -7.93
C PHE A 188 10.66 -6.91 -6.45
N GLN A 189 10.71 -8.07 -5.80
CA GLN A 189 10.35 -8.26 -4.39
C GLN A 189 11.29 -9.27 -3.73
N ILE A 190 11.45 -9.22 -2.42
CA ILE A 190 12.01 -10.36 -1.68
C ILE A 190 10.99 -11.51 -1.64
N LYS A 191 11.46 -12.75 -1.55
CA LYS A 191 10.57 -13.91 -1.41
C LYS A 191 9.77 -13.84 -0.11
N GLN A 192 8.46 -14.03 -0.20
CA GLN A 192 7.57 -14.16 0.95
C GLN A 192 7.22 -15.64 1.20
N PRO A 193 7.20 -16.12 2.46
CA PRO A 193 6.74 -17.46 2.76
C PRO A 193 5.22 -17.55 2.50
N ILE A 194 4.79 -18.54 1.72
CA ILE A 194 3.39 -18.78 1.40
C ILE A 194 2.95 -20.09 2.07
N PRO A 195 2.22 -20.04 3.20
CA PRO A 195 1.72 -21.25 3.86
C PRO A 195 0.72 -22.02 2.98
N GLU A 196 0.69 -23.35 3.13
CA GLU A 196 -0.24 -24.21 2.38
C GLU A 196 -1.71 -23.77 2.48
N PRO A 197 -2.26 -23.39 3.65
CA PRO A 197 -3.65 -22.91 3.72
C PRO A 197 -3.93 -21.68 2.85
N VAL A 198 -2.93 -20.80 2.67
CA VAL A 198 -3.05 -19.61 1.82
C VAL A 198 -3.04 -20.00 0.35
N THR A 199 -2.16 -20.93 -0.04
CA THR A 199 -2.15 -21.49 -1.40
C THR A 199 -3.48 -22.14 -1.74
N LEU A 200 -4.05 -22.95 -0.82
CA LEU A 200 -5.35 -23.59 -1.00
C LEU A 200 -6.48 -22.56 -1.10
N ALA A 201 -6.44 -21.52 -0.26
CA ALA A 201 -7.41 -20.43 -0.33
C ALA A 201 -7.37 -19.71 -1.68
N TYR A 202 -6.18 -19.34 -2.15
CA TYR A 202 -6.00 -18.75 -3.48
C TYR A 202 -6.53 -19.68 -4.58
N GLN A 203 -6.18 -20.97 -4.57
CA GLN A 203 -6.65 -21.93 -5.58
C GLN A 203 -8.18 -22.07 -5.59
N THR A 204 -8.80 -22.04 -4.41
CA THR A 204 -10.27 -22.12 -4.29
C THR A 204 -10.97 -20.85 -4.79
N LEU A 205 -10.31 -19.69 -4.66
CA LEU A 205 -10.82 -18.39 -5.10
C LEU A 205 -10.54 -18.10 -6.59
N LEU A 206 -9.51 -18.71 -7.17
CA LEU A 206 -9.07 -18.47 -8.54
C LEU A 206 -10.19 -18.58 -9.61
N PRO A 207 -11.15 -19.54 -9.53
CA PRO A 207 -12.25 -19.61 -10.49
C PRO A 207 -13.18 -18.38 -10.49
N PHE A 208 -13.13 -17.54 -9.44
CA PHE A 208 -13.90 -16.31 -9.33
C PHE A 208 -13.13 -15.07 -9.79
N LYS A 209 -11.87 -15.24 -10.24
CA LYS A 209 -11.08 -14.15 -10.79
C LYS A 209 -11.59 -13.83 -12.20
N PHE A 210 -11.96 -12.58 -12.43
CA PHE A 210 -12.31 -12.10 -13.76
C PHE A 210 -11.10 -11.44 -14.42
N THR A 211 -10.82 -11.83 -15.66
CA THR A 211 -9.87 -11.11 -16.51
C THR A 211 -10.61 -9.92 -17.12
N PRO A 212 -10.13 -8.68 -16.96
CA PRO A 212 -10.72 -7.52 -17.63
C PRO A 212 -10.60 -7.62 -19.16
#